data_AF-A0A077NBQ1-F1
#
_entry.id   AF-A0A077NBQ1-F1
#
_cell.length_a   1.000
_cell.length_b   1.000
_cell.length_c   1.000
_cell.angle_alpha   90.00
_cell.angle_beta   90.00
_cell.angle_gamma   90.00
#
_symmetry.space_group_name_H-M   'P 1'
#
loop_
_entity.id
_entity.type
_entity.pdbx_description
1 polymer ?
#
loop_
_entity_poly.entity_id
_entity_poly.type
_entity_poly.pdbx_seq_one_letter_code
_entity_poly.pdbx_strand_id
1 'polypeptide(L)'
;MDVIDLAEAFEHQIEKRVKKINLDREFKDELFFTSGYDKSVVYKDPGTQLLWEIFVAGLEKGQKSARIRLPQSKENPDNFYDAGYNEGIEDCRKHLQAQKIKVI
;
A
#
# COMPACT_ATOMS: atom_id res chain seq x y z
N MET A 1 -0.30 3.31 3.49
CA MET A 1 0.09 2.37 4.56
C MET A 1 1.52 2.73 4.89
N ASP A 2 1.77 3.08 6.15
CA ASP A 2 3.12 3.41 6.59
C ASP A 2 4.00 2.14 6.53
N VAL A 3 5.29 2.34 6.36
CA VAL A 3 6.30 1.30 6.26
C VAL A 3 6.43 0.58 7.60
N ILE A 4 6.27 1.34 8.68
CA ILE A 4 6.23 0.83 10.05
C ILE A 4 5.03 -0.12 10.21
N ASP A 5 3.83 0.30 9.82
CA ASP A 5 2.63 -0.55 9.86
C ASP A 5 2.81 -1.84 9.04
N LEU A 6 3.45 -1.73 7.87
CA LEU A 6 3.68 -2.87 6.98
C LEU A 6 4.65 -3.88 7.60
N ALA A 7 5.71 -3.38 8.26
CA ALA A 7 6.70 -4.18 8.95
C ALA A 7 6.09 -4.92 10.15
N GLU A 8 5.32 -4.22 10.99
CA GLU A 8 4.62 -4.83 12.11
C GLU A 8 3.62 -5.90 11.67
N ALA A 9 2.89 -5.65 10.56
CA ALA A 9 1.96 -6.63 10.01
C ALA A 9 2.68 -7.90 9.53
N PHE A 10 3.86 -7.75 8.91
CA PHE A 10 4.70 -8.87 8.50
C PHE A 10 5.20 -9.65 9.71
N GLU A 11 5.81 -8.98 10.68
CA GLU A 11 6.39 -9.60 11.88
C GLU A 11 5.33 -10.40 12.66
N HIS A 12 4.17 -9.80 12.90
CA HIS A 12 3.04 -10.46 13.57
C HIS A 12 2.56 -11.73 12.85
N GLN A 13 2.57 -11.74 11.52
CA GLN A 13 2.18 -12.92 10.74
C GLN A 13 3.26 -14.01 10.78
N ILE A 14 4.53 -13.60 10.80
CA ILE A 14 5.67 -14.50 10.88
C ILE A 14 5.74 -15.17 12.25
N GLU A 15 5.60 -14.43 13.35
CA GLU A 15 5.62 -14.98 14.71
C GLU A 15 4.56 -16.05 14.95
N LYS A 16 3.39 -15.91 14.32
CA LYS A 16 2.31 -16.91 14.40
C LYS A 16 2.66 -18.23 13.72
N ARG A 17 3.57 -18.22 12.74
CA ARG A 17 3.84 -19.37 11.86
C ARG A 17 5.23 -19.97 12.04
N VAL A 18 6.20 -19.17 12.48
CA VAL A 18 7.61 -19.54 12.55
C VAL A 18 8.11 -19.36 13.98
N LYS A 19 8.41 -20.47 14.67
CA LYS A 19 8.77 -20.48 16.10
C LYS A 19 10.19 -19.98 16.40
N LYS A 20 11.07 -19.98 15.41
CA LYS A 20 12.46 -19.51 15.52
C LYS A 20 12.84 -18.76 14.25
N ILE A 21 12.77 -17.44 14.34
CA ILE A 21 13.17 -16.51 13.29
C ILE A 21 13.68 -15.24 13.96
N ASN A 22 14.69 -14.61 13.37
CA ASN A 22 15.27 -13.39 13.90
C ASN A 22 14.67 -12.18 13.16
N LEU A 23 13.88 -11.37 13.85
CA LEU A 23 13.21 -10.18 13.31
C LEU A 23 14.01 -8.88 13.59
N ASP A 24 15.26 -8.99 14.05
CA ASP A 24 16.11 -7.83 14.29
C ASP A 24 16.34 -7.04 13.00
N ARG A 25 15.93 -5.78 13.03
CA ARG A 25 16.13 -4.83 11.92
C ARG A 25 17.51 -4.18 11.99
N GLU A 26 18.05 -3.80 10.83
CA GLU A 26 19.16 -2.87 10.74
C GLU A 26 18.62 -1.45 10.85
N PHE A 27 19.03 -0.72 11.88
CA PHE A 27 18.79 0.72 11.97
C PHE A 27 20.04 1.42 11.46
N LYS A 28 19.93 2.10 10.32
CA LYS A 28 20.89 3.15 9.95
C LYS A 28 20.40 4.44 10.57
N ASP A 29 21.26 5.15 11.30
CA ASP A 29 21.03 6.48 11.87
C ASP A 29 20.91 7.56 10.77
N GLU A 30 20.05 7.33 9.77
CA GLU A 30 19.77 8.29 8.71
C GLU A 30 18.34 8.82 8.92
N LEU A 31 18.20 10.14 9.03
CA LEU A 31 16.93 10.83 9.11
C LEU A 31 16.11 10.55 7.83
N PHE A 32 15.18 9.60 7.89
CA PHE A 32 14.29 9.29 6.79
C PHE A 32 13.19 10.35 6.70
N PHE A 33 13.28 11.24 5.70
CA PHE A 33 12.11 11.96 5.21
C PHE A 33 11.29 10.97 4.37
N THR A 34 10.37 10.25 5.01
CA THR A 34 9.54 9.25 4.35
C THR A 34 8.55 9.92 3.39
N SER A 35 8.95 10.10 2.14
CA SER A 35 8.03 10.18 1.01
C SER A 35 7.31 8.83 0.91
N GLY A 36 5.97 8.84 0.83
CA GLY A 36 5.05 7.74 1.18
C GLY A 36 5.10 6.41 0.39
N TYR A 37 6.28 5.97 -0.05
CA TYR A 37 6.51 4.69 -0.73
C TYR A 37 7.77 3.94 -0.26
N ASP A 38 8.41 4.38 0.82
CA ASP A 38 9.73 3.86 1.22
C ASP A 38 9.67 2.52 1.98
N LYS A 39 9.38 1.41 1.31
CA LYS A 39 9.29 0.07 1.96
C LYS A 39 10.64 -0.53 2.41
N SER A 40 11.68 0.28 2.57
CA SER A 40 13.06 -0.16 2.83
C SER A 40 13.29 -0.59 4.29
N VAL A 41 12.64 -1.67 4.70
CA VAL A 41 13.04 -2.38 5.93
C VAL A 41 14.14 -3.38 5.58
N VAL A 42 15.22 -3.34 6.36
CA VAL A 42 16.33 -4.27 6.24
C VAL A 42 16.40 -5.10 7.52
N TYR A 43 16.32 -6.41 7.39
CA TYR A 43 16.49 -7.37 8.49
C TYR A 43 17.91 -7.92 8.48
N LYS A 44 18.49 -8.11 9.68
CA LYS A 44 19.84 -8.66 9.84
C LYS A 44 19.95 -10.11 9.38
N ASP A 45 18.88 -10.88 9.57
CA ASP A 45 18.82 -12.27 9.15
C ASP A 45 18.45 -12.38 7.66
N PRO A 46 19.29 -13.00 6.81
CA PRO A 46 19.01 -13.11 5.37
C PRO A 46 17.73 -13.87 5.04
N GLY A 47 17.35 -14.85 5.86
CA GLY A 47 16.10 -15.60 5.68
C GLY A 47 14.88 -14.72 5.91
N THR A 48 14.94 -13.89 6.95
CA THR A 48 13.90 -12.91 7.28
C THR A 48 13.82 -11.81 6.23
N GLN A 49 14.96 -11.33 5.73
CA GLN A 49 15.01 -10.37 4.62
C GLN A 49 14.33 -10.92 3.36
N LEU A 50 14.61 -12.18 2.99
CA LEU A 50 13.96 -12.81 1.85
C LEU A 50 12.44 -12.94 2.05
N LEU A 51 11.99 -13.30 3.25
CA LEU A 51 10.56 -13.39 3.56
C LEU A 51 9.87 -12.03 3.48
N TRP A 52 10.54 -10.97 3.92
CA TRP A 52 10.06 -9.60 3.77
C TRP A 52 9.91 -9.20 2.30
N GLU A 53 10.90 -9.47 1.46
CA GLU A 53 10.85 -9.18 0.02
C GLU A 53 9.70 -9.92 -0.68
N ILE A 54 9.49 -11.20 -0.33
CA ILE A 54 8.36 -12.00 -0.86
C ILE A 54 7.02 -11.39 -0.41
N PHE A 55 6.90 -11.01 0.86
CA PHE A 55 5.71 -10.39 1.41
C PHE A 55 5.37 -9.07 0.69
N VAL A 56 6.37 -8.20 0.53
CA VAL A 56 6.24 -6.93 -0.19
C VAL A 56 5.86 -7.15 -1.65
N ALA A 57 6.51 -8.08 -2.35
CA ALA A 57 6.18 -8.41 -3.74
C ALA A 57 4.74 -8.95 -3.88
N GLY A 58 4.28 -9.76 -2.92
CA GLY A 58 2.91 -10.25 -2.85
C GLY A 58 1.89 -9.12 -2.68
N LEU A 59 2.17 -8.17 -1.78
CA LEU A 59 1.36 -6.97 -1.58
C LEU A 59 1.27 -6.12 -2.84
N GLU A 60 2.38 -5.89 -3.53
CA GLU A 60 2.39 -5.13 -4.79
C GLU A 60 1.59 -5.81 -5.90
N LYS A 61 1.68 -7.13 -5.99
CA LYS A 61 0.87 -7.91 -6.92
C LYS A 61 -0.61 -7.83 -6.57
N GLY A 62 -0.96 -7.89 -5.29
CA GLY A 62 -2.33 -7.73 -4.79
C GLY A 62 -2.91 -6.33 -5.04
N GLN A 63 -2.12 -5.28 -4.83
CA GLN A 63 -2.54 -3.91 -5.16
C GLN A 63 -2.80 -3.74 -6.65
N LYS A 64 -1.92 -4.28 -7.51
CA LYS A 64 -2.10 -4.25 -8.98
C LYS A 64 -3.30 -5.06 -9.45
N SER A 65 -3.72 -6.09 -8.72
CA SER A 65 -4.87 -6.92 -9.08
C SER A 65 -6.20 -6.39 -8.54
N ALA A 66 -6.17 -5.49 -7.55
CA ALA A 66 -7.36 -4.86 -6.99
C ALA A 66 -8.10 -4.06 -8.07
N ARG A 67 -9.40 -4.32 -8.17
CA ARG A 67 -10.31 -3.64 -9.10
C ARG A 67 -11.42 -2.98 -8.30
N ILE A 68 -11.57 -1.67 -8.46
CA ILE A 68 -12.65 -0.91 -7.82
C ILE A 68 -13.55 -0.35 -8.91
N ARG A 69 -14.85 -0.58 -8.74
CA ARG A 69 -15.85 0.03 -9.62
C ARG A 69 -16.28 1.36 -9.04
N LEU A 70 -16.03 2.45 -9.77
CA LEU A 70 -16.56 3.75 -9.38
C LEU A 70 -17.98 3.93 -9.92
N PRO A 71 -18.83 4.72 -9.24
CA PRO A 71 -20.10 5.14 -9.80
C PRO A 71 -19.90 5.86 -11.15
N GLN A 72 -20.91 5.79 -12.02
CA GLN A 72 -20.88 6.52 -13.29
C GLN A 72 -21.10 8.01 -13.03
N SER A 73 -20.26 8.85 -13.63
CA SER A 73 -20.49 10.29 -13.71
C SER A 73 -21.76 10.56 -14.50
N LYS A 74 -22.46 11.64 -14.15
CA LYS A 74 -23.62 12.12 -14.92
C LYS A 74 -23.12 12.80 -16.20
N GLU A 75 -23.63 12.36 -17.35
CA GLU A 75 -23.25 12.91 -18.67
C GLU A 75 -23.70 14.37 -18.83
N ASN A 76 -24.88 14.72 -18.32
CA ASN A 76 -25.43 16.07 -18.32
C ASN A 76 -25.70 16.52 -16.87
N PRO A 77 -24.80 17.28 -16.24
CA PRO A 77 -25.02 17.82 -14.91
C PRO A 77 -26.01 19.00 -14.98
N ASP A 78 -27.23 18.81 -14.50
CA ASP A 78 -28.29 19.83 -14.58
C ASP A 78 -28.12 20.92 -13.50
N ASN A 79 -27.44 20.60 -12.40
CA ASN A 79 -27.33 21.46 -11.22
C ASN A 79 -25.90 21.43 -10.62
N PHE A 80 -25.59 22.41 -9.77
CA PHE A 80 -24.32 22.47 -9.01
C PHE A 80 -24.02 21.17 -8.25
N TYR A 81 -25.04 20.48 -7.75
CA TYR A 81 -24.89 19.19 -7.09
C TYR A 81 -24.31 18.11 -8.02
N ASP A 82 -24.75 18.08 -9.28
CA ASP A 82 -24.29 17.08 -10.25
C ASP A 82 -22.87 17.36 -10.73
N ALA A 83 -22.50 18.65 -10.83
CA ALA A 83 -21.12 19.06 -11.09
C ALA A 83 -20.18 18.63 -9.95
N GLY A 84 -20.54 18.90 -8.69
CA GLY A 84 -19.75 18.49 -7.52
C GLY A 84 -19.68 16.97 -7.34
N TYR A 85 -20.75 16.25 -7.69
CA TYR A 85 -20.75 14.79 -7.72
C TYR A 85 -19.72 14.23 -8.71
N ASN A 86 -19.69 14.78 -9.93
CA ASN A 86 -18.73 14.37 -10.95
C ASN A 86 -17.28 14.69 -10.56
N GLU A 87 -17.04 15.85 -9.96
CA GLU A 87 -15.73 16.25 -9.43
C GLU A 87 -15.24 15.28 -8.35
N GLY A 88 -16.11 14.92 -7.39
CA GLY A 88 -15.77 13.92 -6.38
C GLY A 88 -15.41 12.55 -6.97
N ILE A 89 -16.12 12.10 -8.01
CA ILE A 89 -15.79 10.85 -8.72
C ILE A 89 -14.42 10.95 -9.40
N GLU A 90 -14.12 12.08 -10.04
CA GLU A 90 -12.81 12.31 -10.67
C GLU A 90 -11.67 12.29 -9.65
N ASP A 91 -11.84 12.96 -8.51
CA ASP A 91 -10.82 13.01 -7.48
C ASP A 91 -10.60 11.63 -6.84
N CYS A 92 -11.68 10.87 -6.60
CA CYS A 92 -11.55 9.47 -6.21
C CYS A 92 -10.80 8.65 -7.26
N ARG A 93 -11.08 8.85 -8.55
CA ARG A 93 -10.39 8.14 -9.63
C ARG A 93 -8.90 8.46 -9.64
N LYS A 94 -8.52 9.75 -9.53
CA LYS A 94 -7.12 10.19 -9.46
C LYS A 94 -6.40 9.59 -8.27
N HIS A 95 -7.05 9.59 -7.09
CA HIS A 95 -6.50 9.02 -5.87
C HIS A 95 -6.23 7.51 -6.01
N LEU A 96 -7.21 6.76 -6.53
CA LEU A 96 -7.08 5.31 -6.76
C LEU A 96 -5.99 4.98 -7.79
N GLN A 97 -5.89 5.77 -8.86
CA GLN A 97 -4.83 5.62 -9.86
C GLN A 97 -3.44 5.91 -9.29
N ALA A 98 -3.28 6.93 -8.44
CA ALA A 98 -2.02 7.22 -7.76
C ALA A 98 -1.57 6.04 -6.87
N GLN A 99 -2.53 5.33 -6.26
CA GLN A 99 -2.28 4.09 -5.51
C GLN A 99 -2.05 2.85 -6.39
N LYS A 100 -2.02 3.01 -7.71
CA LYS A 100 -1.89 1.93 -8.70
C LYS A 100 -3.02 0.89 -8.64
N ILE A 101 -4.20 1.28 -8.15
CA ILE A 101 -5.41 0.45 -8.13
C ILE A 101 -6.15 0.62 -9.46
N LYS A 102 -6.58 -0.49 -10.05
CA LYS A 102 -7.31 -0.45 -11.32
C LYS A 102 -8.76 -0.04 -11.08
N VAL A 103 -9.19 1.05 -11.70
CA VAL A 103 -10.61 1.46 -11.72
C VAL A 103 -11.31 0.79 -12.92
N ILE A 104 -12.48 0.20 -12.70
CA ILE A 104 -13.32 -0.48 -13.72
C ILE A 104 -14.76 0.05 -13.74
#